data_AF-A0A328TGA8-F1
#
_entry.id   AF-A0A328TGA8-F1
#
_cell.length_a   1.000
_cell.length_b   1.000
_cell.length_c   1.000
_cell.angle_alpha   90.00
_cell.angle_beta   90.00
_cell.angle_gamma   90.00
#
_symmetry.space_group_name_H-M   'P 1'
#
loop_
_entity.id
_entity.type
_entity.pdbx_description
1 polymer ?
#
loop_
_entity_poly.entity_id
_entity_poly.type
_entity_poly.pdbx_seq_one_letter_code
_entity_poly.pdbx_strand_id
1 'polypeptide(L)'
;KQWHQFTIARSLQQCLEKLTDAEWDLMVVDEAHHLVWSEEAPSREYQVIEQLAEQIPGILLLTATPEQLGMESHFARLRLLDPNRFHDFAQFVEEQKHFRSIADTVSLLLTDKTISNDELNLLNDLMGEQNIEPLLQTANSDRKGKLEARQELISMLMDRHGTSRVLFRNTRNGVKGFPKRELHQIRLPLPTQYQTAIKVSGIMGARKSADERARDMLYPEQIYQEFEGDSGT
;
A
#
# COMPACT_ATOMS: atom_id res chain seq x y z
N LYS A 1 7.34 32.04 8.67
CA LYS A 1 6.71 30.70 8.58
C LYS A 1 5.20 30.75 8.87
N GLN A 2 4.72 31.39 9.95
CA GLN A 2 3.28 31.54 10.24
C GLN A 2 2.46 32.27 9.16
N TRP A 3 2.99 33.35 8.55
CA TRP A 3 2.25 34.11 7.52
C TRP A 3 2.01 33.34 6.21
N HIS A 4 2.93 32.45 5.80
CA HIS A 4 2.72 31.62 4.59
C HIS A 4 1.70 30.50 4.84
N GLN A 5 1.69 29.90 6.03
CA GLN A 5 0.67 28.91 6.41
C GLN A 5 -0.74 29.52 6.44
N PHE A 6 -0.89 30.75 6.93
CA PHE A 6 -2.18 31.45 6.96
C PHE A 6 -2.73 31.79 5.56
N THR A 7 -1.88 32.24 4.63
CA THR A 7 -2.31 32.54 3.25
C THR A 7 -2.70 31.28 2.48
N ILE A 8 -1.94 30.19 2.63
CA ILE A 8 -2.27 28.89 2.02
C ILE A 8 -3.59 28.35 2.59
N ALA A 9 -3.77 28.40 3.91
CA ALA A 9 -4.99 27.93 4.58
C ALA A 9 -6.26 28.67 4.14
N ARG A 10 -6.18 30.00 3.92
CA ARG A 10 -7.32 30.81 3.47
C ARG A 10 -7.65 30.57 2.00
N SER A 11 -6.64 30.35 1.16
CA SER A 11 -6.86 30.00 -0.26
C SER A 11 -7.42 28.57 -0.40
N LEU A 12 -7.01 27.65 0.47
CA LEU A 12 -7.47 26.26 0.46
C LEU A 12 -8.96 26.16 0.82
N GLN A 13 -9.42 26.96 1.79
CA GLN A 13 -10.83 26.98 2.20
C GLN A 13 -11.74 27.54 1.09
N GLN A 14 -11.31 28.62 0.43
CA GLN A 14 -12.03 29.16 -0.73
C GLN A 14 -12.01 28.23 -1.95
N CYS A 15 -10.92 27.46 -2.11
CA CYS A 15 -10.84 26.43 -3.14
C CYS A 15 -11.79 25.28 -2.81
N LEU A 16 -11.86 24.87 -1.55
CA LEU A 16 -12.76 23.82 -1.08
C LEU A 16 -14.22 24.17 -1.33
N GLU A 17 -14.66 25.38 -0.93
CA GLU A 17 -16.03 25.85 -1.19
C GLU A 17 -16.39 25.74 -2.68
N LYS A 18 -15.48 26.14 -3.58
CA LYS A 18 -15.69 26.04 -5.03
C LYS A 18 -15.68 24.59 -5.55
N LEU A 19 -14.90 23.71 -4.93
CA LEU A 19 -14.84 22.30 -5.28
C LEU A 19 -16.10 21.57 -4.83
N THR A 20 -16.64 21.95 -3.67
CA THR A 20 -17.90 21.46 -3.09
C THR A 20 -19.10 21.96 -3.90
N ASP A 21 -19.09 23.22 -4.35
CA ASP A 21 -20.16 23.77 -5.21
C ASP A 21 -20.20 23.15 -6.61
N ALA A 22 -19.15 22.43 -7.02
CA ALA A 22 -19.10 21.77 -8.31
C ALA A 22 -19.72 20.36 -8.25
N GLU A 23 -20.63 20.07 -9.17
CA GLU A 23 -21.32 18.77 -9.29
C GLU A 23 -20.42 17.71 -9.94
N TRP A 24 -19.44 17.19 -9.20
CA TRP A 24 -18.56 16.13 -9.70
C TRP A 24 -19.24 14.76 -9.63
N ASP A 25 -19.13 13.98 -10.72
CA ASP A 25 -19.56 12.58 -10.73
C ASP A 25 -18.55 11.63 -10.06
N LEU A 26 -17.25 11.96 -10.17
CA LEU A 26 -16.13 11.11 -9.74
C LEU A 26 -14.96 11.92 -9.21
N MET A 27 -14.44 11.53 -8.03
CA MET A 27 -13.20 12.02 -7.44
C MET A 27 -12.13 10.93 -7.49
N VAL A 28 -10.93 11.29 -7.96
CA VAL A 28 -9.75 10.41 -7.92
C VAL A 28 -8.71 11.02 -6.99
N VAL A 29 -8.33 10.28 -5.95
CA VAL A 29 -7.29 10.69 -5.00
C VAL A 29 -6.07 9.80 -5.21
N ASP A 30 -4.99 10.40 -5.71
CA ASP A 30 -3.70 9.73 -5.83
C ASP A 30 -2.91 9.81 -4.51
N GLU A 31 -2.04 8.82 -4.30
CA GLU A 31 -1.25 8.64 -3.09
C GLU A 31 -2.05 8.83 -1.79
N ALA A 32 -3.24 8.21 -1.75
CA ALA A 32 -4.15 8.28 -0.60
C ALA A 32 -3.52 7.80 0.71
N HIS A 33 -2.36 7.13 0.64
CA HIS A 33 -1.53 6.77 1.78
C HIS A 33 -0.96 7.97 2.56
N HIS A 34 -1.00 9.18 2.00
CA HIS A 34 -0.66 10.42 2.70
C HIS A 34 -1.80 10.95 3.59
N LEU A 35 -3.01 10.41 3.47
CA LEU A 35 -4.14 10.79 4.31
C LEU A 35 -3.98 10.15 5.70
N VAL A 36 -3.29 10.86 6.59
CA VAL A 36 -3.09 10.43 7.97
C VAL A 36 -4.38 10.64 8.75
N TRP A 37 -4.81 9.61 9.47
CA TRP A 37 -6.01 9.64 10.28
C TRP A 37 -5.74 9.04 11.66
N SER A 38 -6.30 9.68 12.68
CA SER A 38 -6.47 9.12 14.02
C SER A 38 -7.85 9.52 14.52
N GLU A 39 -8.45 8.70 15.37
CA GLU A 39 -9.81 8.95 15.89
C GLU A 39 -9.92 10.30 16.63
N GLU A 40 -8.86 10.69 17.33
CA GLU A 40 -8.81 11.91 18.13
C GLU A 40 -8.37 13.15 17.33
N ALA A 41 -7.61 12.96 16.25
CA ALA A 41 -7.03 14.06 15.46
C ALA A 41 -6.83 13.66 13.98
N PRO A 42 -7.88 13.73 13.13
CA PRO A 42 -7.72 13.57 11.69
C PRO A 42 -6.89 14.69 11.09
N SER A 43 -6.07 14.39 10.07
CA SER A 43 -5.34 15.42 9.33
C SER A 43 -6.29 16.37 8.59
N ARG A 44 -5.81 17.58 8.32
CA ARG A 44 -6.61 18.57 7.59
C ARG A 44 -6.91 18.11 6.16
N GLU A 45 -5.94 17.46 5.53
CA GLU A 45 -6.06 16.85 4.21
C GLU A 45 -7.16 15.78 4.21
N TYR A 46 -7.21 14.94 5.24
CA TYR A 46 -8.27 13.95 5.40
C TYR A 46 -9.65 14.62 5.53
N GLN A 47 -9.80 15.64 6.37
CA GLN A 47 -11.08 16.35 6.56
C GLN A 47 -11.59 16.99 5.26
N VAL A 48 -10.68 17.53 4.44
CA VAL A 48 -11.03 18.08 3.11
C VAL A 48 -11.59 17.00 2.20
N ILE A 49 -10.92 15.85 2.12
CA ILE A 49 -11.38 14.73 1.29
C ILE A 49 -12.67 14.13 1.82
N GLU A 50 -12.85 14.05 3.14
CA GLU A 50 -14.09 13.58 3.78
C GLU A 50 -15.28 14.47 3.39
N GLN A 51 -15.13 15.80 3.44
CA GLN A 51 -16.19 16.72 3.02
C GLN A 51 -16.55 16.58 1.54
N LEU A 52 -15.56 16.35 0.68
CA LEU A 52 -15.81 16.11 -0.75
C LEU A 52 -16.44 14.73 -0.99
N ALA A 53 -16.03 13.72 -0.24
CA ALA A 53 -16.56 12.36 -0.33
C ALA A 53 -18.04 12.27 0.04
N GLU A 54 -18.54 13.14 0.92
CA GLU A 54 -19.97 13.19 1.27
C GLU A 54 -20.86 13.68 0.11
N GLN A 55 -20.32 14.46 -0.83
CA GLN A 55 -21.08 15.04 -1.93
C GLN A 55 -20.86 14.34 -3.27
N ILE A 56 -19.66 13.80 -3.49
CA ILE A 56 -19.27 13.20 -4.77
C ILE A 56 -19.64 11.71 -4.77
N PRO A 57 -20.50 11.23 -5.70
CA PRO A 57 -20.97 9.85 -5.69
C PRO A 57 -19.88 8.80 -5.95
N GLY A 58 -18.97 9.08 -6.88
CA GLY A 58 -17.88 8.19 -7.25
C GLY A 58 -16.58 8.58 -6.57
N ILE A 59 -15.92 7.64 -5.90
CA ILE A 59 -14.62 7.87 -5.28
C ILE A 59 -13.65 6.75 -5.66
N LEU A 60 -12.48 7.13 -6.17
CA LEU A 60 -11.39 6.21 -6.48
C LEU A 60 -10.13 6.62 -5.70
N LEU A 61 -9.68 5.73 -4.82
CA LEU A 61 -8.46 5.94 -4.04
C LEU A 61 -7.32 5.10 -4.62
N LEU A 62 -6.24 5.75 -5.05
CA LEU A 62 -5.02 5.09 -5.51
C LEU A 62 -3.98 5.15 -4.37
N THR A 63 -3.43 3.99 -4.01
CA THR A 63 -2.45 3.91 -2.90
C THR A 63 -1.44 2.79 -3.15
N ALA A 64 -0.16 3.11 -3.07
CA ALA A 64 0.91 2.13 -3.21
C ALA A 64 1.06 1.18 -2.00
N THR A 65 0.73 1.65 -0.79
CA THR A 65 1.08 0.96 0.47
C THR A 65 -0.05 1.03 1.51
N PRO A 66 -1.25 0.48 1.25
CA PRO A 66 -2.39 0.65 2.14
C PRO A 66 -2.14 0.12 3.56
N GLU A 67 -1.39 -0.97 3.70
CA GLU A 67 -1.26 -1.67 4.98
C GLU A 67 -0.01 -1.28 5.79
N GLN A 68 1.04 -0.77 5.13
CA GLN A 68 2.32 -0.48 5.79
C GLN A 68 2.26 0.74 6.72
N LEU A 69 1.20 1.56 6.59
CA LEU A 69 0.96 2.76 7.39
C LEU A 69 -0.02 2.51 8.57
N GLY A 70 -0.32 1.25 8.87
CA GLY A 70 -1.17 0.85 9.99
C GLY A 70 -2.63 0.61 9.61
N MET A 71 -3.32 -0.19 10.43
CA MET A 71 -4.74 -0.56 10.25
C MET A 71 -5.69 0.62 10.37
N GLU A 72 -5.38 1.61 11.21
CA GLU A 72 -6.17 2.83 11.41
C GLU A 72 -6.23 3.67 10.13
N SER A 73 -5.08 3.96 9.54
CA SER A 73 -5.00 4.69 8.26
C SER A 73 -5.71 3.95 7.12
N HIS A 74 -5.71 2.61 7.14
CA HIS A 74 -6.45 1.81 6.17
C HIS A 74 -7.96 1.89 6.38
N PHE A 75 -8.42 1.73 7.61
CA PHE A 75 -9.83 1.88 7.99
C PHE A 75 -10.38 3.25 7.61
N ALA A 76 -9.64 4.32 7.89
CA ALA A 76 -10.04 5.69 7.56
C ALA A 76 -10.32 5.87 6.07
N ARG A 77 -9.46 5.31 5.20
CA ARG A 77 -9.68 5.37 3.74
C ARG A 77 -10.89 4.56 3.30
N LEU A 78 -11.14 3.41 3.92
CA LEU A 78 -12.35 2.62 3.63
C LEU A 78 -13.62 3.36 4.11
N ARG A 79 -13.55 4.07 5.22
CA ARG A 79 -14.61 4.93 5.72
C ARG A 79 -14.95 6.07 4.77
N LEU A 80 -13.97 6.63 4.04
CA LEU A 80 -14.24 7.60 2.97
C LEU A 80 -15.07 7.02 1.82
N LEU A 81 -14.99 5.71 1.58
CA LEU A 81 -15.73 5.04 0.50
C LEU A 81 -17.14 4.64 0.95
N ASP A 82 -17.28 4.13 2.18
CA ASP A 82 -18.57 3.73 2.75
C ASP A 82 -18.56 3.93 4.27
N PRO A 83 -19.00 5.10 4.76
CA PRO A 83 -18.97 5.41 6.19
C PRO A 83 -19.98 4.59 6.99
N ASN A 84 -21.05 4.10 6.37
CA ASN A 84 -22.04 3.25 7.04
C ASN A 84 -21.49 1.85 7.30
N ARG A 85 -20.73 1.30 6.33
CA ARG A 85 -20.08 0.00 6.48
C ARG A 85 -18.87 0.04 7.41
N PHE A 86 -18.05 1.08 7.31
CA PHE A 86 -16.81 1.23 8.09
C PHE A 86 -16.97 2.30 9.19
N HIS A 87 -17.84 2.04 10.17
CA HIS A 87 -18.15 2.96 11.26
C HIS A 87 -17.41 2.67 12.57
N ASP A 88 -17.07 1.40 12.83
CA ASP A 88 -16.41 0.95 14.07
C ASP A 88 -15.05 0.32 13.77
N PHE A 89 -13.98 0.93 14.32
CA PHE A 89 -12.62 0.45 14.10
C PHE A 89 -12.34 -0.88 14.81
N ALA A 90 -12.88 -1.11 16.00
CA ALA A 90 -12.64 -2.32 16.76
C ALA A 90 -13.29 -3.54 16.08
N GLN A 91 -14.52 -3.38 15.59
CA GLN A 91 -15.20 -4.39 14.77
C GLN A 91 -14.40 -4.68 13.49
N PHE A 92 -13.93 -3.64 12.80
CA PHE A 92 -13.09 -3.81 11.62
C PHE A 92 -11.81 -4.60 11.91
N VAL A 93 -11.11 -4.31 13.01
CA VAL A 93 -9.90 -5.04 13.41
C VAL A 93 -10.21 -6.52 13.68
N GLU A 94 -11.33 -6.82 14.33
CA GLU A 94 -11.73 -8.20 14.59
C GLU A 94 -12.10 -8.94 13.30
N GLU A 95 -12.87 -8.31 12.41
CA GLU A 95 -13.16 -8.85 11.08
C GLU A 95 -11.88 -9.12 10.27
N GLN A 96 -10.89 -8.22 10.31
CA GLN A 96 -9.60 -8.40 9.63
C GLN A 96 -8.81 -9.62 10.12
N LYS A 97 -8.87 -9.96 11.41
CA LYS A 97 -8.24 -11.18 11.92
C LYS A 97 -8.88 -12.43 11.29
N HIS A 98 -10.20 -12.43 11.15
CA HIS A 98 -10.92 -13.51 10.48
C HIS A 98 -10.61 -13.56 8.97
N PHE A 99 -10.50 -12.42 8.29
CA PHE A 99 -10.10 -12.39 6.88
C PHE A 99 -8.73 -12.99 6.62
N ARG A 100 -7.78 -12.82 7.56
CA ARG A 100 -6.45 -13.39 7.41
C ARG A 100 -6.47 -14.92 7.40
N SER A 101 -7.24 -15.55 8.30
CA SER A 101 -7.37 -17.01 8.30
C SER A 101 -8.03 -17.51 7.01
N ILE A 102 -9.06 -16.82 6.51
CA ILE A 102 -9.69 -17.13 5.23
C ILE A 102 -8.68 -17.06 4.08
N ALA A 103 -7.87 -15.99 4.01
CA ALA A 103 -6.89 -15.80 2.95
C ALA A 103 -5.82 -16.91 2.94
N ASP A 104 -5.37 -17.32 4.13
CA ASP A 104 -4.44 -18.44 4.28
C ASP A 104 -5.07 -19.75 3.77
N THR A 105 -6.35 -20.00 4.08
CA THR A 105 -7.07 -21.18 3.58
C THR A 105 -7.31 -21.13 2.07
N VAL A 106 -7.66 -19.97 1.50
CA VAL A 106 -7.78 -19.79 0.04
C VAL A 106 -6.44 -20.06 -0.64
N SER A 107 -5.34 -19.59 -0.06
CA SER A 107 -4.00 -19.88 -0.56
C SER A 107 -3.68 -21.38 -0.51
N LEU A 108 -4.15 -22.10 0.51
CA LEU A 108 -4.05 -23.57 0.58
C LEU A 108 -4.86 -24.25 -0.54
N LEU A 109 -6.09 -23.78 -0.78
CA LEU A 109 -6.95 -24.27 -1.86
C LEU A 109 -6.29 -24.07 -3.24
N LEU A 110 -5.62 -22.93 -3.46
CA LEU A 110 -4.91 -22.62 -4.70
C LEU A 110 -3.61 -23.41 -4.90
N THR A 111 -2.97 -23.87 -3.81
CA THR A 111 -1.67 -24.58 -3.87
C THR A 111 -1.81 -26.11 -4.01
N ASP A 112 -3.02 -26.61 -4.26
CA ASP A 112 -3.38 -28.04 -4.38
C ASP A 112 -2.94 -28.94 -3.21
N LYS A 113 -2.71 -28.35 -2.03
CA LYS A 113 -2.37 -29.11 -0.82
C LYS A 113 -3.59 -29.78 -0.20
N THR A 114 -3.36 -30.87 0.52
CA THR A 114 -4.37 -31.53 1.37
C THR A 114 -4.77 -30.59 2.52
N ILE A 115 -6.06 -30.47 2.74
CA ILE A 115 -6.65 -29.64 3.80
C ILE A 115 -6.82 -30.53 5.04
N SER A 116 -6.33 -30.05 6.17
CA SER A 116 -6.50 -30.72 7.46
C SER A 116 -7.94 -30.62 7.97
N ASN A 117 -8.33 -31.49 8.90
CA ASN A 117 -9.67 -31.45 9.49
C ASN A 117 -9.95 -30.15 10.26
N ASP A 118 -8.93 -29.53 10.86
CA ASP A 118 -9.08 -28.26 11.58
C ASP A 118 -9.37 -27.11 10.60
N GLU A 119 -8.69 -27.09 9.44
CA GLU A 119 -8.93 -26.12 8.38
C GLU A 119 -10.30 -26.34 7.69
N LEU A 120 -10.77 -27.59 7.59
CA LEU A 120 -12.11 -27.90 7.09
C LEU A 120 -13.20 -27.39 8.04
N ASN A 121 -13.03 -27.55 9.35
CA ASN A 121 -13.96 -27.02 10.34
C ASN A 121 -14.00 -25.49 10.29
N LEU A 122 -12.83 -24.86 10.18
CA LEU A 122 -12.73 -23.41 10.01
C LEU A 122 -13.44 -22.93 8.73
N LEU A 123 -13.29 -23.63 7.60
CA LEU A 123 -14.03 -23.33 6.37
C LEU A 123 -15.55 -23.48 6.55
N ASN A 124 -16.00 -24.48 7.30
CA ASN A 124 -17.41 -24.70 7.57
C ASN A 124 -17.99 -23.55 8.41
N ASP A 125 -17.30 -23.15 9.47
CA ASP A 125 -17.67 -22.03 10.33
C ASP A 125 -17.74 -20.70 9.54
N LEU A 126 -16.77 -20.47 8.64
CA LEU A 126 -16.72 -19.27 7.80
C LEU A 126 -17.85 -19.21 6.76
N MET A 127 -18.30 -20.37 6.30
CA MET A 127 -19.34 -20.52 5.27
C MET A 127 -20.75 -20.65 5.86
N GLY A 128 -20.88 -20.71 7.19
CA GLY A 128 -22.15 -20.72 7.90
C GLY A 128 -23.09 -21.87 7.50
N GLU A 129 -24.42 -21.63 7.53
CA GLU A 129 -25.46 -22.66 7.40
C GLU A 129 -25.64 -23.28 6.00
N GLN A 130 -24.74 -23.04 5.04
CA GLN A 130 -24.84 -23.69 3.74
C GLN A 130 -24.20 -25.08 3.79
N ASN A 131 -24.91 -26.11 3.31
CA ASN A 131 -24.38 -27.47 3.19
C ASN A 131 -23.26 -27.54 2.13
N ILE A 132 -22.04 -27.17 2.53
CA ILE A 132 -20.83 -27.23 1.70
C ILE A 132 -19.99 -28.47 1.92
N GLU A 133 -20.38 -29.33 2.85
CA GLU A 133 -19.74 -30.61 3.14
C GLU A 133 -19.49 -31.48 1.88
N PRO A 134 -20.44 -31.64 0.94
CA PRO A 134 -20.18 -32.39 -0.29
C PRO A 134 -19.07 -31.75 -1.15
N LEU A 135 -19.03 -30.42 -1.16
CA LEU A 135 -18.09 -29.62 -1.95
C LEU A 135 -16.69 -29.68 -1.32
N LEU A 136 -16.60 -29.57 0.01
CA LEU A 136 -15.38 -29.71 0.79
C LEU A 136 -14.76 -31.10 0.64
N GLN A 137 -15.59 -32.15 0.72
CA GLN A 137 -15.15 -33.54 0.52
C GLN A 137 -14.60 -33.75 -0.90
N THR A 138 -15.26 -33.18 -1.91
CA THR A 138 -14.80 -33.25 -3.29
C THR A 138 -13.49 -32.48 -3.49
N ALA A 139 -13.37 -31.28 -2.91
CA ALA A 139 -12.18 -30.42 -2.99
C ALA A 139 -10.94 -30.99 -2.26
N ASN A 140 -11.14 -31.80 -1.22
CA ASN A 140 -10.06 -32.45 -0.48
C ASN A 140 -9.73 -33.87 -0.99
N SER A 141 -10.55 -34.42 -1.88
CA SER A 141 -10.33 -35.74 -2.49
C SER A 141 -9.51 -35.66 -3.78
N ASP A 142 -8.87 -36.78 -4.17
CA ASP A 142 -8.22 -36.93 -5.49
C ASP A 142 -9.21 -37.37 -6.59
N ARG A 143 -10.49 -37.02 -6.46
CA ARG A 143 -11.53 -37.37 -7.43
C ARG A 143 -11.54 -36.39 -8.60
N LYS A 144 -12.08 -36.84 -9.76
CA LYS A 144 -12.45 -35.95 -10.86
C LYS A 144 -13.42 -34.88 -10.35
N GLY A 145 -13.13 -33.60 -10.63
CA GLY A 145 -13.91 -32.46 -10.13
C GLY A 145 -13.28 -31.71 -8.95
N LYS A 146 -12.12 -32.16 -8.40
CA LYS A 146 -11.39 -31.46 -7.32
C LYS A 146 -11.15 -29.98 -7.63
N LEU A 147 -10.68 -29.68 -8.84
CA LEU A 147 -10.28 -28.33 -9.24
C LEU A 147 -11.51 -27.40 -9.40
N GLU A 148 -12.61 -27.93 -9.92
CA GLU A 148 -13.89 -27.22 -10.05
C GLU A 148 -14.50 -26.92 -8.67
N ALA A 149 -14.54 -27.92 -7.78
CA ALA A 149 -15.02 -27.76 -6.41
C ALA A 149 -14.19 -26.72 -5.62
N ARG A 150 -12.86 -26.70 -5.81
CA ARG A 150 -11.98 -25.68 -5.22
C ARG A 150 -12.27 -24.29 -5.78
N GLN A 151 -12.48 -24.15 -7.08
CA GLN A 151 -12.83 -22.86 -7.69
C GLN A 151 -14.17 -22.33 -7.19
N GLU A 152 -15.16 -23.21 -7.05
CA GLU A 152 -16.48 -22.86 -6.52
C GLU A 152 -16.39 -22.41 -5.06
N LEU A 153 -15.66 -23.14 -4.21
CA LEU A 153 -15.39 -22.73 -2.81
C LEU A 153 -14.73 -21.35 -2.74
N ILE A 154 -13.73 -21.10 -3.59
CA ILE A 154 -13.05 -19.79 -3.63
C ILE A 154 -14.03 -18.69 -4.04
N SER A 155 -14.88 -18.92 -5.03
CA SER A 155 -15.90 -17.95 -5.46
C SER A 155 -16.87 -17.61 -4.32
N MET A 156 -17.37 -18.62 -3.61
CA MET A 156 -18.30 -18.41 -2.51
C MET A 156 -17.66 -17.66 -1.33
N LEU A 157 -16.39 -17.96 -1.01
CA LEU A 157 -15.62 -17.22 0.00
C LEU A 157 -15.44 -15.76 -0.42
N MET A 158 -15.07 -15.49 -1.68
CA MET A 158 -14.90 -14.11 -2.17
C MET A 158 -16.20 -13.31 -2.13
N ASP A 159 -17.35 -13.93 -2.44
CA ASP A 159 -18.65 -13.25 -2.47
C ASP A 159 -19.15 -12.83 -1.08
N ARG A 160 -18.90 -13.63 -0.05
CA ARG A 160 -19.28 -13.31 1.34
C ARG A 160 -18.37 -12.27 1.96
N HIS A 161 -17.09 -12.29 1.59
CA HIS A 161 -16.06 -11.46 2.20
C HIS A 161 -15.93 -10.14 1.45
N GLY A 162 -16.82 -9.20 1.79
CA GLY A 162 -17.12 -8.01 0.98
C GLY A 162 -16.02 -6.94 0.88
N THR A 163 -14.88 -7.05 1.58
CA THR A 163 -13.76 -6.10 1.42
C THR A 163 -13.10 -6.22 0.05
N SER A 164 -13.14 -7.41 -0.55
CA SER A 164 -12.63 -7.71 -1.90
C SER A 164 -13.35 -6.96 -3.02
N ARG A 165 -14.58 -6.51 -2.79
CA ARG A 165 -15.39 -5.74 -3.77
C ARG A 165 -15.10 -4.24 -3.75
N VAL A 166 -14.47 -3.75 -2.69
CA VAL A 166 -14.17 -2.32 -2.48
C VAL A 166 -12.67 -2.05 -2.63
N LEU A 167 -11.83 -3.04 -2.34
CA LEU A 167 -10.37 -2.92 -2.42
C LEU A 167 -9.77 -3.96 -3.35
N PHE A 168 -9.04 -3.47 -4.35
CA PHE A 168 -8.25 -4.29 -5.25
C PHE A 168 -6.77 -4.14 -4.93
N ARG A 169 -6.14 -5.24 -4.49
CA ARG A 169 -4.69 -5.29 -4.24
C ARG A 169 -4.05 -6.42 -5.02
N ASN A 170 -3.27 -6.04 -6.02
CA ASN A 170 -2.47 -6.99 -6.78
C ASN A 170 -1.04 -7.03 -6.23
N THR A 171 -0.54 -8.23 -5.95
CA THR A 171 0.85 -8.45 -5.56
C THR A 171 1.63 -9.04 -6.72
N ARG A 172 2.95 -8.78 -6.76
CA ARG A 172 3.83 -9.38 -7.77
C ARG A 172 3.91 -10.90 -7.67
N ASN A 173 3.58 -11.48 -6.51
CA ASN A 173 3.51 -12.94 -6.34
C ASN A 173 2.25 -13.52 -7.01
N GLY A 174 1.13 -12.79 -7.01
CA GLY A 174 -0.12 -13.22 -7.62
C GLY A 174 -0.20 -13.00 -9.14
N VAL A 175 0.56 -12.04 -9.67
CA VAL A 175 0.56 -11.70 -11.11
C VAL A 175 1.80 -12.30 -11.81
N LYS A 176 1.58 -13.15 -12.80
CA LYS A 176 2.65 -13.73 -13.65
C LYS A 176 3.05 -12.77 -14.77
N GLY A 177 4.21 -13.02 -15.40
CA GLY A 177 4.66 -12.26 -16.57
C GLY A 177 5.77 -11.24 -16.30
N PHE A 178 6.20 -11.08 -15.05
CA PHE A 178 7.36 -10.24 -14.74
C PHE A 178 8.67 -10.91 -15.18
N PRO A 179 9.57 -10.20 -15.89
CA PRO A 179 10.86 -10.74 -16.28
C PRO A 179 11.74 -10.99 -15.05
N LYS A 180 12.65 -11.97 -15.16
CA LYS A 180 13.69 -12.18 -14.16
C LYS A 180 14.72 -11.05 -14.24
N ARG A 181 15.34 -10.73 -13.11
CA ARG A 181 16.44 -9.76 -13.04
C ARG A 181 17.74 -10.54 -12.87
N GLU A 182 18.67 -10.33 -13.80
CA GLU A 182 20.02 -10.91 -13.73
C GLU A 182 21.02 -9.81 -13.41
N LEU A 183 21.84 -10.02 -12.38
CA LEU A 183 22.80 -9.03 -11.91
C LEU A 183 24.15 -9.27 -12.59
N HIS A 184 24.62 -8.27 -13.34
CA HIS A 184 25.97 -8.26 -13.91
C HIS A 184 26.84 -7.26 -13.15
N GLN A 185 27.68 -7.75 -12.25
CA GLN A 185 28.61 -6.90 -11.50
C GLN A 185 29.94 -6.77 -12.27
N ILE A 186 30.37 -5.52 -12.50
CA ILE A 186 31.68 -5.23 -13.09
C ILE A 186 32.45 -4.37 -12.09
N ARG A 187 33.50 -4.94 -11.50
CA ARG A 187 34.37 -4.22 -10.56
C ARG A 187 35.43 -3.45 -11.35
N LEU A 188 35.41 -2.13 -11.23
CA LEU A 188 36.41 -1.26 -11.85
C LEU A 188 37.41 -0.75 -10.80
N PRO A 189 38.69 -0.56 -11.18
CA PRO A 189 39.64 0.10 -10.31
C PRO A 189 39.26 1.58 -10.14
N LEU A 190 39.41 2.12 -8.92
CA LEU A 190 39.15 3.54 -8.64
C LEU A 190 40.25 4.40 -9.29
N PRO A 191 39.92 5.31 -10.23
CA PRO A 191 40.90 6.20 -10.86
C PRO A 191 41.65 7.07 -9.84
N THR A 192 42.92 7.36 -10.13
CA THR A 192 43.78 8.16 -9.24
C THR A 192 43.28 9.59 -9.05
N GLN A 193 42.63 10.17 -10.07
CA GLN A 193 42.04 11.51 -10.02
C GLN A 193 40.99 11.63 -8.91
N TYR A 194 40.06 10.67 -8.83
CA TYR A 194 39.05 10.63 -7.77
C TYR A 194 39.65 10.34 -6.40
N GLN A 195 40.70 9.52 -6.30
CA GLN A 195 41.38 9.29 -5.03
C GLN A 195 41.92 10.58 -4.42
N THR A 196 42.47 11.48 -5.25
CA THR A 196 42.97 12.79 -4.83
C THR A 196 41.83 13.71 -4.42
N ALA A 197 40.79 13.83 -5.25
CA ALA A 197 39.62 14.67 -4.97
C ALA A 197 38.90 14.27 -3.67
N ILE A 198 38.70 12.97 -3.43
CA ILE A 198 38.08 12.44 -2.22
C ILE A 198 38.93 12.75 -0.97
N LYS A 199 40.26 12.66 -1.06
CA LYS A 199 41.15 13.02 0.06
C LYS A 199 41.05 14.50 0.42
N VAL A 200 41.01 15.38 -0.58
CA VAL A 200 40.89 16.84 -0.37
C VAL A 200 39.53 17.18 0.26
N SER A 201 38.45 16.59 -0.26
CA SER A 201 37.11 16.73 0.33
C SER A 201 37.04 16.25 1.78
N GLY A 202 37.73 15.13 2.09
CA GLY A 202 37.85 14.63 3.46
C GLY A 202 38.53 15.60 4.45
N ILE A 203 39.49 16.40 3.98
CA ILE A 203 40.18 17.42 4.79
C ILE A 203 39.28 18.66 4.98
N MET A 204 38.61 19.12 3.92
CA MET A 204 37.72 20.29 3.95
C MET A 204 36.40 20.01 4.70
N GLY A 205 35.92 18.77 4.66
CA GLY A 205 34.68 18.32 5.28
C GLY A 205 34.77 17.97 6.77
N ALA A 206 35.85 18.32 7.48
CA ALA A 206 36.05 17.96 8.90
C ALA A 206 34.94 18.48 9.85
N ARG A 207 34.18 19.49 9.43
CA ARG A 207 33.04 20.04 10.17
C ARG A 207 31.68 19.45 9.78
N LYS A 208 31.61 18.65 8.71
CA LYS A 208 30.36 18.03 8.23
C LYS A 208 29.99 16.81 9.08
N SER A 209 28.70 16.51 9.16
CA SER A 209 28.22 15.29 9.83
C SER A 209 28.73 14.03 9.12
N ALA A 210 28.65 12.87 9.78
CA ALA A 210 29.01 11.61 9.15
C ALA A 210 28.12 11.28 7.94
N ASP A 211 26.83 11.60 8.02
CA ASP A 211 25.87 11.37 6.94
C ASP A 211 26.14 12.25 5.72
N GLU A 212 26.44 13.54 5.94
CA GLU A 212 26.81 14.46 4.86
C GLU A 212 28.09 14.00 4.15
N ARG A 213 29.11 13.60 4.91
CA ARG A 213 30.36 13.08 4.33
C ARG A 213 30.15 11.81 3.52
N ALA A 214 29.29 10.90 4.00
CA ALA A 214 28.96 9.68 3.25
C ALA A 214 28.23 10.00 1.95
N ARG A 215 27.29 10.96 1.96
CA ARG A 215 26.58 11.42 0.76
C ARG A 215 27.52 12.02 -0.28
N ASP A 216 28.44 12.88 0.15
CA ASP A 216 29.45 13.46 -0.74
C ASP A 216 30.29 12.36 -1.42
N MET A 217 30.66 11.30 -0.68
CA MET A 217 31.44 10.17 -1.20
C MET A 217 30.70 9.25 -2.17
N LEU A 218 29.35 9.31 -2.24
CA LEU A 218 28.58 8.51 -3.20
C LEU A 218 28.75 9.01 -4.64
N TYR A 219 29.09 10.28 -4.82
CA TYR A 219 29.17 10.95 -6.12
C TYR A 219 30.53 11.65 -6.30
N PRO A 220 31.62 10.89 -6.53
CA PRO A 220 32.96 11.44 -6.74
C PRO A 220 33.04 12.54 -7.81
N GLU A 221 32.14 12.51 -8.79
CA GLU A 221 32.00 13.50 -9.85
C GLU A 221 31.65 14.90 -9.34
N GLN A 222 30.82 15.02 -8.29
CA GLN A 222 30.45 16.32 -7.71
C GLN A 222 31.64 16.95 -7.00
N ILE A 223 32.37 16.15 -6.23
CA ILE A 223 33.60 16.57 -5.55
C ILE A 223 34.64 17.03 -6.58
N TYR A 224 34.77 16.30 -7.69
CA TYR A 224 35.71 16.63 -8.74
C TYR A 224 35.36 17.93 -9.48
N GLN A 225 34.07 18.16 -9.76
CA GLN A 225 33.60 19.41 -10.40
C GLN A 225 33.77 20.63 -9.50
N GLU A 226 33.54 20.51 -8.19
CA GLU A 226 33.85 21.59 -7.25
C GLU A 226 35.35 21.92 -7.21
N PHE A 227 36.20 20.92 -7.45
CA PHE A 227 37.64 21.09 -7.49
C PHE A 227 38.15 21.68 -8.82
N GLU A 228 37.60 21.27 -9.97
CA GLU A 228 37.96 21.83 -11.29
C GLU A 228 37.22 23.13 -11.65
N GLY A 229 36.18 23.50 -10.89
CA GLY A 229 35.34 24.68 -11.10
C GLY A 229 36.00 26.05 -10.92
N ASP A 230 37.32 26.10 -10.73
CA ASP A 230 38.12 27.34 -10.70
C ASP A 230 39.22 27.37 -11.80
N SER A 231 39.29 26.34 -12.65
CA SER A 231 40.28 26.21 -13.73
C SER A 231 39.70 25.63 -15.03
N GLY A 232 38.39 25.84 -15.25
CA GLY A 232 37.68 25.46 -16.48
C GLY A 232 37.45 26.62 -17.45
N THR A 233 38.53 27.21 -17.98
CA THR A 233 38.60 27.86 -19.31
C THR A 233 39.95 27.56 -19.94
#